data_AF-A0A536FJ80-F1
#
_entry.id   AF-A0A536FJ80-F1
#
_cell.length_a   1.000
_cell.length_b   1.000
_cell.length_c   1.000
_cell.angle_alpha   90.00
_cell.angle_beta   90.00
_cell.angle_gamma   90.00
#
_symmetry.space_group_name_H-M   'P 1'
#
loop_
_entity.id
_entity.type
_entity.pdbx_description
1 polymer ?
#
loop_
_entity_poly.entity_id
_entity_poly.type
_entity_poly.pdbx_seq_one_letter_code
_entity_poly.pdbx_strand_id
1 'polypeptide(L)'
;MRLSEIMAMANRLAGVDQTPPDSQVYLDGDVRRVFVGIDVDLGELLLARSLGAEGVIAHHPIGSKARLGLPSVIERHEAQMREEGIPADLAREKMLERQRPVAHALHTTNYDRVVDAAR
;
A
#
# COMPACT_ATOMS: atom_id res chain seq x y z
N MET A 1 -21.23 -0.52 -0.51
CA MET A 1 -20.17 -1.48 -0.87
C MET A 1 -19.16 -1.41 0.24
N ARG A 2 -18.68 -2.55 0.72
CA ARG A 2 -17.74 -2.60 1.84
C ARG A 2 -16.32 -2.35 1.32
N LEU A 3 -15.47 -1.63 2.07
CA LEU A 3 -14.10 -1.30 1.63
C LEU A 3 -13.29 -2.56 1.26
N SER A 4 -13.46 -3.67 1.97
CA SER A 4 -12.89 -4.97 1.61
C SER A 4 -13.36 -5.53 0.27
N GLU A 5 -14.60 -5.27 -0.16
CA GLU A 5 -15.10 -5.65 -1.48
C GLU A 5 -14.45 -4.79 -2.59
N ILE A 6 -14.20 -3.51 -2.30
CA ILE A 6 -13.49 -2.61 -3.20
C ILE A 6 -12.06 -3.10 -3.42
N MET A 7 -11.35 -3.44 -2.34
CA MET A 7 -10.00 -4.02 -2.42
C MET A 7 -10.00 -5.32 -3.24
N ALA A 8 -10.97 -6.21 -3.02
CA ALA A 8 -11.09 -7.44 -3.81
C ALA A 8 -11.35 -7.16 -5.30
N MET A 9 -12.09 -6.10 -5.63
CA MET A 9 -12.28 -5.65 -7.01
C MET A 9 -10.98 -5.13 -7.63
N ALA A 10 -10.20 -4.34 -6.89
CA ALA A 10 -8.89 -3.86 -7.34
C ALA A 10 -7.94 -5.03 -7.62
N ASN A 11 -7.89 -6.04 -6.75
CA ASN A 11 -7.09 -7.25 -6.96
C ASN A 11 -7.50 -7.99 -8.24
N ARG A 12 -8.80 -8.18 -8.48
CA ARG A 12 -9.31 -8.81 -9.71
C ARG A 12 -8.93 -8.02 -10.96
N LEU A 13 -9.05 -6.69 -10.92
CA LEU A 13 -8.66 -5.82 -12.04
C LEU A 13 -7.16 -5.89 -12.32
N ALA A 14 -6.33 -6.01 -11.28
CA ALA A 14 -4.89 -6.17 -11.40
C ALA A 14 -4.46 -7.61 -11.76
N GLY A 15 -5.38 -8.57 -11.83
CA GLY A 15 -5.07 -9.97 -12.10
C GLY A 15 -4.25 -10.65 -10.99
N VAL A 16 -4.39 -10.21 -9.74
CA VAL A 16 -3.68 -10.79 -8.59
C VAL A 16 -4.63 -11.55 -7.66
N ASP A 17 -4.20 -12.72 -7.21
CA ASP A 17 -5.00 -13.58 -6.31
C ASP A 17 -5.01 -13.09 -4.86
N GLN A 18 -4.00 -12.33 -4.46
CA GLN A 18 -3.82 -11.83 -3.10
C GLN A 18 -3.48 -10.34 -3.13
N THR A 19 -4.00 -9.61 -2.14
CA THR A 19 -3.64 -8.20 -1.94
C THR A 19 -2.12 -8.07 -1.78
N PRO A 20 -1.45 -7.23 -2.58
CA PRO A 20 -0.02 -7.00 -2.44
C PRO A 20 0.37 -6.51 -1.04
N PRO A 21 1.58 -6.85 -0.55
CA PRO A 21 2.02 -6.49 0.81
C PRO A 21 2.03 -5.00 1.14
N ASP A 22 2.06 -4.13 0.13
CA ASP A 22 2.02 -2.67 0.28
C ASP A 22 0.60 -2.09 0.34
N SER A 23 -0.42 -2.94 0.28
CA SER A 23 -1.83 -2.56 0.22
C SER A 23 -2.61 -3.18 1.38
N GLN A 24 -3.53 -2.42 1.99
CA GLN A 24 -4.28 -2.88 3.17
C GLN A 24 -5.63 -2.16 3.30
N VAL A 25 -6.65 -2.87 3.77
CA VAL A 25 -7.84 -2.26 4.36
C VAL A 25 -7.56 -2.03 5.85
N TYR A 26 -7.37 -0.77 6.24
CA TYR A 26 -7.01 -0.41 7.62
C TYR A 26 -8.20 -0.50 8.57
N LEU A 27 -9.32 0.09 8.15
CA LEU A 27 -10.60 0.11 8.84
C LEU A 27 -11.65 -0.26 7.80
N ASP A 28 -12.41 -1.32 8.07
CA ASP A 28 -13.38 -1.84 7.13
C ASP A 28 -14.80 -1.39 7.48
N GLY A 29 -15.62 -1.14 6.47
CA GLY A 29 -16.96 -0.59 6.65
C GLY A 29 -17.68 -0.38 5.34
N ASP A 30 -19.00 -0.22 5.44
CA ASP A 30 -19.87 0.07 4.30
C ASP A 30 -19.82 1.54 3.91
N VAL A 31 -19.62 1.79 2.62
CA VAL A 31 -19.53 3.14 2.06
C VAL A 31 -20.40 3.28 0.80
N ARG A 32 -20.92 4.49 0.60
CA ARG A 32 -21.57 5.00 -0.62
C ARG A 32 -20.78 6.15 -1.23
N ARG A 33 -20.10 6.95 -0.41
CA ARG A 33 -19.24 8.07 -0.87
C ARG A 33 -17.86 7.97 -0.25
N VAL A 34 -16.83 7.89 -1.09
CA VAL A 34 -15.43 7.80 -0.66
C VAL A 34 -14.63 9.00 -1.15
N PHE A 35 -13.63 9.40 -0.36
CA PHE A 35 -12.54 10.27 -0.80
C PHE A 35 -11.39 9.40 -1.30
N VAL A 36 -10.86 9.71 -2.49
CA VAL A 36 -9.73 8.98 -3.05
C VAL A 36 -8.57 9.95 -3.29
N GLY A 37 -7.39 9.61 -2.77
CA GLY A 37 -6.19 10.43 -2.89
C GLY A 37 -4.96 9.59 -3.20
N ILE A 38 -3.98 10.18 -3.88
CA ILE A 38 -2.68 9.53 -4.09
C ILE A 38 -1.93 9.50 -2.76
N ASP A 39 -1.75 10.69 -2.19
CA ASP A 39 -1.21 10.92 -0.86
C ASP A 39 -2.35 11.26 0.10
N VAL A 40 -2.42 10.54 1.22
CA VAL A 40 -3.39 10.82 2.30
C VAL A 40 -2.62 10.90 3.60
N ASP A 41 -2.68 12.05 4.25
CA ASP A 41 -2.19 12.24 5.60
C ASP A 41 -3.33 12.79 6.50
N LEU A 42 -3.01 13.23 7.71
CA LEU A 42 -3.99 13.79 8.66
C LEU A 42 -4.82 14.93 8.03
N GLY A 43 -4.22 15.74 7.16
CA GLY A 43 -4.92 16.83 6.46
C GLY A 43 -6.04 16.32 5.55
N GLU A 44 -5.76 15.30 4.75
CA GLU A 44 -6.72 14.68 3.84
C GLU A 44 -7.79 13.90 4.61
N LEU A 45 -7.46 13.27 5.74
CA LEU A 45 -8.47 12.65 6.61
C LEU A 45 -9.48 13.69 7.13
N LEU A 46 -8.98 14.84 7.61
CA LEU A 46 -9.84 15.93 8.08
C LEU A 46 -10.67 16.55 6.93
N LEU A 47 -10.08 16.69 5.74
CA LEU A 47 -10.78 17.15 4.55
C LEU A 47 -11.87 16.15 4.12
N ALA A 48 -11.57 14.86 4.07
CA ALA A 48 -12.53 13.82 3.72
C ALA A 48 -13.73 13.86 4.68
N ARG A 49 -13.47 14.01 5.99
CA ARG A 49 -14.51 14.19 7.00
C ARG A 49 -15.35 15.45 6.77
N SER A 50 -14.74 16.60 6.49
CA SER A 50 -15.46 17.86 6.28
C SER A 50 -16.30 17.84 5.00
N LEU A 51 -15.85 17.11 3.97
CA LEU A 51 -16.60 16.86 2.75
C LEU A 51 -17.73 15.85 2.92
N GLY A 52 -17.84 15.16 4.07
CA GLY A 52 -18.85 14.13 4.31
C GLY A 52 -18.58 12.84 3.54
N ALA A 53 -17.31 12.45 3.37
CA ALA A 53 -16.97 11.12 2.90
C ALA A 53 -17.17 10.08 4.02
N GLU A 54 -17.63 8.89 3.65
CA GLU A 54 -17.89 7.77 4.56
C GLU A 54 -16.68 6.82 4.63
N GLY A 55 -15.71 6.98 3.71
CA GLY A 55 -14.45 6.26 3.72
C GLY A 55 -13.39 6.98 2.90
N VAL A 56 -12.14 6.52 3.05
CA VAL A 56 -10.96 7.05 2.38
C VAL A 56 -10.20 5.91 1.72
N ILE A 57 -9.77 6.12 0.48
CA ILE A 57 -8.91 5.21 -0.27
C ILE A 57 -7.64 5.97 -0.65
N ALA A 58 -6.50 5.50 -0.16
CA ALA A 58 -5.19 6.06 -0.48
C ALA A 58 -4.47 5.15 -1.48
N HIS A 59 -3.72 5.73 -2.42
CA HIS A 59 -2.84 4.97 -3.30
C HIS A 59 -1.56 4.56 -2.58
N HIS A 60 -0.85 5.52 -1.98
CA HIS A 60 0.39 5.21 -1.28
C HIS A 60 0.13 4.49 0.05
N PRO A 61 1.04 3.59 0.49
CA PRO A 61 0.90 2.92 1.78
C PRO A 61 0.94 3.92 2.94
N ILE A 62 -0.15 3.99 3.68
CA ILE A 62 -0.34 4.99 4.73
C ILE A 62 0.31 4.56 6.04
N GLY A 63 0.18 3.29 6.40
CA GLY A 63 0.62 2.81 7.70
C GLY A 63 0.56 1.30 7.87
N SER A 64 0.69 0.87 9.13
CA SER A 64 0.52 -0.52 9.57
C SER A 64 1.28 -1.54 8.69
N LYS A 65 0.64 -2.66 8.34
CA LYS A 65 1.25 -3.74 7.56
C LYS A 65 1.58 -3.31 6.13
N ALA A 66 0.71 -2.54 5.49
CA ALA A 66 0.96 -2.01 4.15
C ALA A 66 2.27 -1.20 4.07
N ARG A 67 2.50 -0.32 5.04
CA ARG A 67 3.75 0.45 5.09
C ARG A 67 4.96 -0.45 5.30
N LEU A 68 4.86 -1.44 6.18
CA LEU A 68 5.92 -2.42 6.45
C LEU A 68 6.16 -3.40 5.30
N GLY A 69 5.17 -3.64 4.44
CA GLY A 69 5.26 -4.56 3.30
C GLY A 69 5.81 -3.93 2.02
N LEU A 70 5.98 -2.59 1.98
CA LEU A 70 6.56 -1.89 0.83
C LEU A 70 7.94 -2.43 0.39
N PRO A 71 8.87 -2.80 1.29
CA PRO A 71 10.13 -3.44 0.87
C PRO A 71 9.91 -4.77 0.13
N SER A 72 8.90 -5.56 0.47
CA SER A 72 8.64 -6.86 -0.17
C SER A 72 8.11 -6.75 -1.59
N VAL A 73 7.45 -5.64 -1.96
CA VAL A 73 7.06 -5.44 -3.36
C VAL A 73 8.26 -5.09 -4.25
N ILE A 74 9.35 -4.55 -3.68
CA ILE A 74 10.59 -4.31 -4.42
C ILE A 74 11.22 -5.63 -4.87
N GLU A 75 11.23 -6.64 -4.00
CA GLU A 75 11.76 -7.97 -4.33
C GLU A 75 11.05 -8.58 -5.56
N ARG A 76 9.77 -8.27 -5.79
CA ARG A 76 9.00 -8.79 -6.94
C ARG A 76 9.56 -8.35 -8.29
N HIS A 77 10.29 -7.23 -8.36
CA HIS A 77 10.96 -6.81 -9.59
C HIS A 77 12.06 -7.80 -10.03
N GLU A 78 12.54 -8.68 -9.14
CA GLU A 78 13.47 -9.75 -9.55
C GLU A 78 12.87 -10.62 -10.66
N ALA A 79 11.58 -10.97 -10.55
CA ALA A 79 10.90 -11.78 -11.56
C ALA A 79 10.85 -11.06 -12.91
N GLN A 80 10.53 -9.76 -12.91
CA GLN A 80 10.49 -8.93 -14.12
C GLN A 80 11.87 -8.81 -14.76
N MET A 81 12.93 -8.63 -13.96
CA MET A 81 14.30 -8.59 -14.45
C MET A 81 14.69 -9.91 -15.13
N ARG A 82 14.27 -11.04 -14.56
CA ARG A 82 14.56 -12.37 -15.11
C ARG A 82 13.79 -12.64 -16.39
N GLU A 83 12.55 -12.17 -16.51
CA GLU A 83 11.75 -12.25 -17.74
C GLU A 83 12.42 -11.51 -18.90
N GLU A 84 13.12 -10.41 -18.62
CA GLU A 84 13.92 -9.67 -19.59
C GLU A 84 15.34 -10.23 -19.80
N GLY A 85 15.64 -11.42 -19.26
CA GLY A 85 16.90 -12.13 -19.49
C GLY A 85 18.06 -11.71 -18.58
N ILE A 86 17.82 -10.92 -17.53
CA ILE A 86 18.85 -10.56 -16.56
C ILE A 86 19.19 -11.79 -15.69
N PRO A 87 20.49 -12.11 -15.46
CA PRO A 87 20.88 -13.24 -14.62
C PRO A 87 20.26 -13.17 -13.22
N ALA A 88 19.77 -14.31 -12.71
CA ALA A 88 19.03 -14.37 -11.45
C ALA A 88 19.82 -13.83 -10.26
N ASP A 89 21.13 -14.14 -10.16
CA ASP A 89 21.97 -13.63 -9.08
C ASP A 89 22.12 -12.11 -9.13
N LEU A 90 22.27 -11.54 -10.33
CA LEU A 90 22.36 -10.09 -10.52
C LEU A 90 21.02 -9.42 -10.20
N ALA A 91 19.89 -9.99 -10.65
CA ALA A 91 18.56 -9.47 -10.35
C ALA A 91 18.31 -9.44 -8.82
N ARG A 92 18.58 -10.55 -8.14
CA ARG A 92 18.44 -10.69 -6.69
C ARG A 92 19.33 -9.70 -5.95
N GLU A 93 20.60 -9.61 -6.32
CA GLU A 93 21.55 -8.65 -5.72
C GLU A 93 21.04 -7.21 -5.84
N LYS A 94 20.59 -6.79 -7.04
CA LYS A 94 20.07 -5.44 -7.27
C LYS A 94 18.80 -5.15 -6.47
N MET A 95 17.90 -6.13 -6.31
CA MET A 95 16.71 -5.95 -5.50
C MET A 95 17.02 -5.86 -4.01
N LEU A 96 17.95 -6.67 -3.50
CA LEU A 96 18.42 -6.55 -2.11
C LEU A 96 19.07 -5.18 -1.83
N GLU A 97 19.91 -4.70 -2.74
CA GLU A 97 20.51 -3.35 -2.67
C GLU A 97 19.43 -2.25 -2.63
N ARG A 98 18.38 -2.38 -3.45
CA ARG A 98 17.29 -1.40 -3.53
C ARG A 98 16.37 -1.45 -2.31
N GLN A 99 16.06 -2.63 -1.81
CA GLN A 99 15.13 -2.86 -0.72
C GLN A 99 15.67 -2.38 0.63
N ARG A 100 16.94 -2.66 0.92
CA ARG A 100 17.59 -2.35 2.21
C ARG A 100 17.38 -0.91 2.71
N PRO A 101 17.69 0.15 1.92
CA PRO A 101 17.50 1.52 2.39
C PRO A 101 16.02 1.84 2.65
N VAL A 102 15.10 1.27 1.87
CA VAL A 102 13.65 1.46 2.08
C VAL A 102 13.21 0.79 3.38
N ALA A 103 13.59 -0.46 3.61
CA ALA A 103 13.28 -1.17 4.86
C ALA A 103 13.82 -0.42 6.08
N HIS A 104 15.06 0.07 6.02
CA HIS A 104 15.67 0.82 7.11
C HIS A 104 14.97 2.17 7.35
N ALA A 105 14.67 2.92 6.29
CA ALA A 105 13.99 4.21 6.40
C ALA A 105 12.59 4.06 6.99
N LEU A 106 11.87 2.99 6.63
CA LEU A 106 10.55 2.71 7.19
C LEU A 106 10.65 2.21 8.63
N HIS A 107 11.71 1.48 8.98
CA HIS A 107 11.89 0.87 10.30
C HIS A 107 11.69 1.85 11.48
N THR A 108 12.10 3.10 11.29
CA THR A 108 12.13 4.15 12.31
C THR A 108 10.87 5.03 12.33
N THR A 109 9.91 4.79 11.43
CA THR A 109 8.71 5.62 11.32
C THR A 109 7.62 5.22 12.30
N ASN A 110 6.74 6.16 12.64
CA ASN A 110 5.49 5.84 13.33
C ASN A 110 4.47 5.30 12.32
N TYR A 111 4.42 3.98 12.16
CA TYR A 111 3.58 3.30 11.17
C TYR A 111 2.09 3.53 11.37
N ASP A 112 1.63 3.73 12.60
CA ASP A 112 0.21 3.78 12.90
C ASP A 112 -0.31 5.23 13.03
N ARG A 113 0.54 6.26 12.90
CA ARG A 113 0.17 7.67 13.08
C ARG A 113 -1.13 8.08 12.36
N VAL A 114 -1.22 7.77 11.06
CA VAL A 114 -2.38 8.17 10.23
C VAL A 114 -3.53 7.18 10.40
N VAL A 115 -3.21 5.88 10.60
CA VAL A 115 -4.21 4.83 10.81
C VAL A 115 -4.96 5.05 12.12
N ASP A 116 -4.26 5.41 13.19
CA ASP A 116 -4.84 5.72 14.49
C ASP A 116 -5.66 7.01 14.46
N ALA A 117 -5.26 8.01 13.67
CA ALA A 117 -6.06 9.21 13.45
C ALA A 117 -7.37 8.94 12.68
N ALA A 118 -7.43 7.84 11.91
CA ALA A 118 -8.61 7.44 11.16
C ALA A 118 -9.60 6.58 11.98
N ARG A 119 -9.19 6.06 13.14
CA ARG A 119 -10.05 5.28 14.06
C ARG A 119 -11.06 6.16 14.78
#